data_AF-A0A8J5LU28-F1
#
_entry.id   AF-A0A8J5LU28-F1
#
_cell.length_a   1.000
_cell.length_b   1.000
_cell.length_c   1.000
_cell.angle_alpha   90.00
_cell.angle_beta   90.00
_cell.angle_gamma   90.00
#
_symmetry.space_group_name_H-M   'P 1'
#
loop_
_entity.id
_entity.type
_entity.pdbx_description
1 polymer ?
#
loop_
_entity_poly.entity_id
_entity_poly.type
_entity_poly.pdbx_seq_one_letter_code
_entity_poly.pdbx_strand_id
1 'polypeptide(L)'
;MVKSFIFEFRCLFFSEIRVLYGRTLSSNPNVFQEICHVLRQVALVHGHRQGPLVEQLRRGKEPEIALQAPLLAPHQEGHHQVLHVGPPLGDGARAEELQRSGFGSPLKREMRRNGKEGRLSPTKLFRVPSRHYHDGYKQCSDLLCSAMAIAYRKKRLDSRIWWPILLAFAVASAGARSHSTDALGFLSIDCGLEPGSSYVDPLTNIPYVSDAGFIDTGVNHNISVDYVGDVRNPGLLTLRAFPNGTRNCYTIRSPTVVRGSKYLLRAWFFYGNYDGQLLSFQLHLGVNYWDRVDVTSAELAYWKETITVATDWHLSVCLVNTGTGTPFISGIDLRPLKDSMYPAANEWRSLVLLYRWNLGVESGSIRYPADPLDRLWAPWSSPRWNDVSTNSTVQNLSVDFFEAPSVVMQTAVTPINSSSLVIPWDPFPGYVNQFLVILHISEILDLSGTNQSRQFNIYVNGFRWLGVIMTPEYLQSDSVYNLVTLPSSPTYNISLEALSNSTLPPILNAFELYVTMSNTSVPSDAGDVDAMTAIKERYRIQRNWMGDPCSPSDFVWDGLNCNYSLSNSPRVTALSLSSSGLTGEITKSFASLSALQYLDLSYNNLTGSIPDDLANLSSLRLL
;
A
#
# COMPACT_ATOMS: atom_id res chain seq x y z
N MET A 1 6.18 -24.20 40.22
CA MET A 1 5.29 -24.87 39.24
C MET A 1 5.72 -24.38 37.86
N VAL A 2 6.71 -25.07 37.31
CA VAL A 2 7.30 -24.88 35.97
C VAL A 2 6.95 -26.15 35.21
N LYS A 3 6.68 -26.03 33.90
CA LYS A 3 6.24 -27.05 32.92
C LYS A 3 4.72 -27.22 32.83
N SER A 4 4.11 -26.72 31.75
CA SER A 4 3.44 -27.54 30.73
C SER A 4 2.70 -26.64 29.74
N PHE A 5 3.43 -26.13 28.76
CA PHE A 5 2.93 -25.72 27.45
C PHE A 5 3.92 -26.35 26.47
N ILE A 6 3.44 -26.78 25.30
CA ILE A 6 4.08 -27.69 24.32
C ILE A 6 3.65 -29.15 24.54
N PHE A 7 2.46 -29.51 24.05
CA PHE A 7 2.16 -30.79 23.37
C PHE A 7 0.68 -30.82 22.92
N GLU A 8 0.25 -29.96 21.98
CA GLU A 8 -1.03 -30.22 21.27
C GLU A 8 -1.21 -29.51 19.92
N PHE A 9 -0.13 -29.22 19.19
CA PHE A 9 -0.22 -28.68 17.82
C PHE A 9 0.69 -29.45 16.84
N ARG A 10 0.60 -30.78 16.88
CA ARG A 10 1.15 -31.67 15.85
C ARG A 10 0.19 -32.84 15.67
N CYS A 11 -0.67 -32.76 14.66
CA CYS A 11 -1.15 -33.90 13.86
C CYS A 11 -2.19 -33.55 12.77
N LEU A 12 -2.71 -32.32 12.66
CA LEU A 12 -3.77 -32.02 11.69
C LEU A 12 -3.31 -31.63 10.27
N PHE A 13 -2.00 -31.48 10.02
CA PHE A 13 -1.53 -30.98 8.71
C PHE A 13 -1.17 -32.07 7.69
N PHE A 14 -1.35 -33.35 8.00
CA PHE A 14 -0.99 -34.46 7.08
C PHE A 14 -2.12 -35.45 6.77
N SER A 15 -3.31 -35.31 7.35
CA SER A 15 -4.47 -36.13 6.97
C SER A 15 -5.22 -35.59 5.75
N GLU A 16 -5.13 -34.29 5.44
CA GLU A 16 -5.89 -33.70 4.31
C GLU A 16 -5.16 -33.72 2.97
N ILE A 17 -3.83 -33.87 2.96
CA ILE A 17 -3.05 -33.97 1.69
C ILE A 17 -3.24 -35.34 1.01
N ARG A 18 -3.66 -36.37 1.75
CA ARG A 18 -3.96 -37.70 1.18
C ARG A 18 -5.37 -37.81 0.59
N VAL A 19 -6.25 -36.85 0.87
CA VAL A 19 -7.61 -36.80 0.34
C VAL A 19 -7.71 -35.86 -0.87
N LEU A 20 -6.86 -34.83 -0.97
CA LEU A 20 -6.89 -33.86 -2.07
C LEU A 20 -6.11 -34.26 -3.35
N TYR A 21 -5.18 -35.23 -3.30
CA TYR A 21 -4.35 -35.60 -4.47
C TYR A 21 -4.32 -37.11 -4.76
N GLY A 22 -5.44 -37.80 -4.54
CA GLY A 22 -5.53 -39.25 -4.71
C GLY A 22 -5.67 -39.78 -6.15
N ARG A 23 -5.78 -38.95 -7.20
CA ARG A 23 -6.05 -39.45 -8.56
C ARG A 23 -5.36 -38.80 -9.77
N THR A 24 -4.48 -37.80 -9.63
CA THR A 24 -3.90 -37.11 -10.81
C THR A 24 -2.43 -36.72 -10.66
N LEU A 25 -1.58 -37.69 -10.31
CA LEU A 25 -0.12 -37.57 -10.54
C LEU A 25 0.37 -38.85 -11.23
N SER A 26 0.16 -38.92 -12.55
CA SER A 26 0.84 -39.92 -13.40
C SER A 26 1.42 -39.37 -14.70
N SER A 27 1.64 -38.05 -14.82
CA SER A 27 2.06 -37.50 -16.12
C SER A 27 2.94 -36.25 -16.10
N ASN A 28 3.80 -36.03 -15.09
CA ASN A 28 4.96 -35.13 -15.29
C ASN A 28 6.06 -35.25 -14.20
N PRO A 29 7.26 -35.79 -14.48
CA PRO A 29 8.37 -35.85 -13.53
C PRO A 29 8.91 -34.46 -13.12
N ASN A 30 8.73 -33.44 -13.96
CA ASN A 30 9.29 -32.11 -13.75
C ASN A 30 8.53 -31.30 -12.67
N VAL A 31 7.24 -31.57 -12.48
CA VAL A 31 6.40 -30.89 -11.47
C VAL A 31 6.76 -31.34 -10.04
N PHE A 32 7.12 -32.62 -9.88
CA PHE A 32 7.58 -33.13 -8.59
C PHE A 32 8.94 -32.55 -8.19
N GLN A 33 9.84 -32.37 -9.17
CA GLN A 33 11.14 -31.72 -8.96
C GLN A 33 11.01 -30.24 -8.57
N GLU A 34 10.09 -29.49 -9.18
CA GLU A 34 9.85 -28.08 -8.80
C GLU A 34 9.26 -27.93 -7.40
N ILE A 35 8.31 -28.79 -7.01
CA ILE A 35 7.75 -28.77 -5.64
C ILE A 35 8.83 -29.08 -4.60
N CYS A 36 9.70 -30.06 -4.86
CA CYS A 36 10.85 -30.35 -3.99
C CYS A 36 11.88 -29.21 -3.97
N HIS A 37 12.05 -28.47 -5.06
CA HIS A 37 12.94 -27.31 -5.13
C HIS A 37 12.38 -26.12 -4.32
N VAL A 38 11.08 -25.83 -4.44
CA VAL A 38 10.39 -24.79 -3.66
C VAL A 38 10.42 -25.10 -2.16
N LEU A 39 10.18 -26.36 -1.77
CA LEU A 39 10.27 -26.78 -0.37
C LEU A 39 11.72 -26.71 0.18
N ARG A 40 12.74 -26.93 -0.66
CA ARG A 40 14.15 -26.71 -0.29
C ARG A 40 14.48 -25.23 -0.09
N GLN A 41 13.94 -24.35 -0.91
CA GLN A 41 14.13 -22.90 -0.80
C GLN A 41 13.45 -22.35 0.47
N VAL A 42 12.25 -22.83 0.79
CA VAL A 42 11.54 -22.47 2.04
C VAL A 42 12.31 -22.95 3.28
N ALA A 43 12.95 -24.12 3.22
CA ALA A 43 13.77 -24.64 4.32
C ALA A 43 15.11 -23.91 4.51
N LEU A 44 15.66 -23.29 3.45
CA LEU A 44 16.90 -22.51 3.50
C LEU A 44 16.67 -21.07 4.00
N VAL A 45 15.48 -20.50 3.78
CA VAL A 45 15.10 -19.15 4.23
C VAL A 45 14.76 -19.11 5.72
N HIS A 46 14.19 -20.19 6.27
CA HIS A 46 13.92 -20.30 7.71
C HIS A 46 14.98 -21.15 8.40
N GLY A 47 16.11 -20.53 8.74
CA GLY A 47 17.26 -21.17 9.40
C GLY A 47 16.94 -21.89 10.71
N HIS A 48 16.43 -23.12 10.62
CA HIS A 48 16.18 -23.99 11.75
C HIS A 48 17.35 -24.96 11.98
N ARG A 49 18.01 -24.79 13.13
CA ARG A 49 18.98 -25.75 13.66
C ARG A 49 18.28 -27.07 14.01
N GLN A 50 18.81 -28.14 13.40
CA GLN A 50 18.85 -29.56 13.81
C GLN A 50 17.61 -30.16 14.50
N GLY A 51 16.95 -31.07 13.77
CA GLY A 51 16.00 -32.05 14.31
C GLY A 51 15.98 -33.34 13.47
N PRO A 52 15.43 -34.45 13.99
CA PRO A 52 15.70 -35.83 13.55
C PRO A 52 15.23 -36.19 12.12
N LEU A 53 14.49 -35.29 11.47
CA LEU A 53 13.90 -35.48 10.14
C LEU A 53 14.93 -35.33 9.02
N VAL A 54 15.98 -34.51 9.21
CA VAL A 54 17.05 -34.31 8.23
C VAL A 54 18.01 -35.52 8.17
N GLU A 55 18.08 -36.30 9.25
CA GLU A 55 18.95 -37.47 9.36
C GLU A 55 18.32 -38.74 8.76
N GLN A 56 17.00 -38.79 8.62
CA GLN A 56 16.29 -39.85 7.88
C GLN A 56 16.34 -39.63 6.35
N LEU A 57 16.37 -38.38 5.88
CA LEU A 57 16.57 -38.06 4.47
C LEU A 57 18.01 -38.27 3.98
N ARG A 58 18.96 -38.51 4.90
CA ARG A 58 20.38 -38.79 4.60
C ARG A 58 20.68 -40.28 4.42
N ARG A 59 19.71 -41.17 4.64
CA ARG A 59 19.88 -42.65 4.60
C ARG A 59 19.18 -43.36 3.44
N GLY A 60 18.59 -42.64 2.49
CA GLY A 60 18.05 -43.25 1.27
C GLY A 60 19.18 -43.58 0.28
N LYS A 61 19.47 -44.86 0.08
CA LYS A 61 20.41 -45.37 -0.93
C LYS A 61 19.98 -44.94 -2.35
N GLU A 62 20.91 -44.39 -3.11
CA GLU A 62 20.82 -44.28 -4.58
C GLU A 62 20.80 -45.69 -5.21
N PRO A 63 20.00 -45.94 -6.26
CA PRO A 63 20.27 -47.02 -7.18
C PRO A 63 21.24 -46.54 -8.28
N GLU A 64 22.40 -47.20 -8.36
CA GLU A 64 23.22 -47.23 -9.57
C GLU A 64 22.37 -47.73 -10.74
N ILE A 65 22.31 -46.95 -11.83
CA ILE A 65 21.91 -47.46 -13.14
C ILE A 65 22.99 -47.07 -14.13
N ALA A 66 23.65 -48.11 -14.63
CA ALA A 66 24.77 -48.09 -15.56
C ALA A 66 24.38 -47.49 -16.92
N LEU A 67 25.32 -46.75 -17.51
CA LEU A 67 25.34 -46.42 -18.93
C LEU A 67 25.36 -47.70 -19.77
N GLN A 68 24.44 -47.80 -20.73
CA GLN A 68 24.67 -48.50 -21.98
C GLN A 68 24.11 -47.69 -23.15
N ALA A 69 25.01 -47.24 -24.02
CA ALA A 69 24.72 -46.75 -25.36
C ALA A 69 24.29 -47.91 -26.27
N PRO A 70 23.65 -47.59 -27.40
CA PRO A 70 24.24 -48.06 -28.65
C PRO A 70 24.42 -46.94 -29.68
N LEU A 71 25.56 -47.06 -30.36
CA LEU A 71 25.95 -46.38 -31.59
C LEU A 71 24.99 -46.70 -32.74
N LEU A 72 24.66 -45.68 -33.54
CA LEU A 72 24.61 -45.74 -35.00
C LEU A 72 24.86 -44.31 -35.55
N ALA A 73 25.89 -44.20 -36.38
CA ALA A 73 26.35 -42.98 -37.06
C ALA A 73 25.74 -42.90 -38.49
N PRO A 74 26.23 -42.02 -39.40
CA PRO A 74 25.89 -40.60 -39.50
C PRO A 74 25.34 -40.23 -40.89
N HIS A 75 24.82 -39.01 -41.07
CA HIS A 75 24.84 -38.38 -42.40
C HIS A 75 25.14 -36.87 -42.31
N GLN A 76 26.26 -36.51 -42.94
CA GLN A 76 26.71 -35.20 -43.46
C GLN A 76 25.61 -34.52 -44.30
N GLU A 77 25.60 -33.24 -44.68
CA GLU A 77 26.47 -32.06 -44.61
C GLU A 77 25.58 -30.88 -45.09
N GLY A 78 25.95 -29.63 -44.82
CA GLY A 78 25.28 -28.49 -45.45
C GLY A 78 25.68 -27.12 -44.92
N HIS A 79 26.77 -26.58 -45.46
CA HIS A 79 27.40 -25.28 -45.17
C HIS A 79 26.53 -24.03 -45.43
N HIS A 80 27.01 -22.92 -44.84
CA HIS A 80 26.99 -21.49 -45.28
C HIS A 80 26.11 -20.55 -44.46
N GLN A 81 26.49 -19.31 -44.12
CA GLN A 81 27.79 -18.62 -44.03
C GLN A 81 27.50 -17.33 -43.24
N VAL A 82 28.46 -16.88 -42.42
CA VAL A 82 28.41 -15.64 -41.66
C VAL A 82 28.63 -14.44 -42.59
N LEU A 83 27.85 -13.37 -42.43
CA LEU A 83 28.14 -12.04 -42.96
C LEU A 83 27.84 -10.96 -41.92
N HIS A 84 28.91 -10.36 -41.42
CA HIS A 84 28.94 -9.06 -40.76
C HIS A 84 28.65 -7.95 -41.76
N VAL A 85 27.80 -7.00 -41.41
CA VAL A 85 27.75 -5.67 -42.03
C VAL A 85 27.57 -4.62 -40.94
N GLY A 86 28.56 -3.74 -40.78
CA GLY A 86 28.50 -2.55 -39.94
C GLY A 86 27.77 -1.39 -40.63
N PRO A 87 27.44 -0.32 -39.89
CA PRO A 87 26.72 0.84 -40.45
C PRO A 87 27.69 1.83 -41.13
N PRO A 88 27.21 2.63 -42.11
CA PRO A 88 28.03 3.65 -42.76
C PRO A 88 28.08 4.96 -41.97
N LEU A 89 29.22 5.63 -42.13
CA LEU A 89 29.54 7.01 -41.78
C LEU A 89 29.22 7.96 -42.95
N GLY A 90 29.12 9.26 -42.61
CA GLY A 90 29.26 10.43 -43.49
C GLY A 90 27.96 11.23 -43.58
N ASP A 91 27.89 12.55 -43.44
CA ASP A 91 28.79 13.69 -43.26
C ASP A 91 27.83 14.83 -42.80
N GLY A 92 28.17 15.95 -42.17
CA GLY A 92 29.39 16.69 -41.94
C GLY A 92 29.01 18.17 -41.69
N ALA A 93 29.92 18.92 -41.05
CA ALA A 93 29.96 20.38 -40.87
C ALA A 93 29.04 20.99 -39.76
N ARG A 94 29.44 21.95 -38.90
CA ARG A 94 30.62 22.83 -38.71
C ARG A 94 30.43 23.48 -37.31
N ALA A 95 31.31 23.32 -36.32
CA ALA A 95 32.48 24.15 -35.92
C ALA A 95 32.21 25.58 -35.40
N GLU A 96 32.75 25.82 -34.18
CA GLU A 96 33.20 27.06 -33.46
C GLU A 96 32.66 27.04 -32.01
N GLU A 97 33.39 26.71 -30.94
CA GLU A 97 34.73 27.04 -30.40
C GLU A 97 34.86 28.43 -29.75
N LEU A 98 34.95 28.46 -28.40
CA LEU A 98 35.81 29.31 -27.54
C LEU A 98 35.50 28.96 -26.05
N GLN A 99 36.39 28.21 -25.36
CA GLN A 99 37.40 28.68 -24.37
C GLN A 99 36.80 29.25 -23.05
N ARG A 100 37.35 29.08 -21.84
CA ARG A 100 38.46 28.31 -21.20
C ARG A 100 38.39 28.63 -19.69
N SER A 101 38.94 27.74 -18.87
CA SER A 101 39.58 27.90 -17.53
C SER A 101 38.99 26.89 -16.52
N GLY A 102 39.73 25.99 -15.86
CA GLY A 102 41.16 25.78 -15.74
C GLY A 102 41.71 26.36 -14.43
N PHE A 103 41.72 25.57 -13.34
CA PHE A 103 42.69 25.71 -12.26
C PHE A 103 42.94 24.35 -11.59
N GLY A 104 44.23 23.98 -11.55
CA GLY A 104 44.73 22.78 -10.89
C GLY A 104 45.21 23.01 -9.45
N SER A 105 45.35 21.88 -8.76
CA SER A 105 46.07 21.53 -7.51
C SER A 105 47.49 22.15 -7.35
N PRO A 106 48.32 21.91 -6.27
CA PRO A 106 48.28 20.81 -5.28
C PRO A 106 48.86 21.08 -3.86
N LEU A 107 48.78 20.10 -2.93
CA LEU A 107 49.88 19.81 -1.98
C LEU A 107 49.80 18.39 -1.36
N LYS A 108 50.98 17.76 -1.28
CA LYS A 108 51.30 16.39 -0.83
C LYS A 108 52.13 16.45 0.48
N ARG A 109 52.29 15.28 1.12
CA ARG A 109 53.28 14.83 2.16
C ARG A 109 52.84 15.01 3.62
N GLU A 110 53.10 14.12 4.59
CA GLU A 110 54.11 13.04 4.70
C GLU A 110 53.78 12.02 5.84
N MET A 111 54.29 10.79 5.67
CA MET A 111 54.92 9.84 6.63
C MET A 111 54.20 9.07 7.78
N ARG A 112 54.28 7.74 7.57
CA ARG A 112 54.51 6.61 8.51
C ARG A 112 55.33 6.91 9.79
N ARG A 113 54.95 6.30 10.93
CA ARG A 113 55.67 5.25 11.72
C ARG A 113 55.24 5.30 13.20
N ASN A 114 54.75 4.18 13.73
CA ASN A 114 55.39 3.47 14.86
C ASN A 114 54.56 2.25 15.25
N GLY A 115 55.16 1.07 15.06
CA GLY A 115 54.76 -0.13 15.76
C GLY A 115 55.49 -0.22 17.10
N LYS A 116 54.85 -0.85 18.08
CA LYS A 116 55.50 -1.64 19.12
C LYS A 116 54.69 -2.90 19.35
N GLU A 117 55.35 -4.03 19.17
CA GLU A 117 54.90 -5.38 19.49
C GLU A 117 54.93 -5.64 21.01
N GLY A 118 54.04 -6.52 21.45
CA GLY A 118 54.07 -7.18 22.76
C GLY A 118 53.26 -8.49 22.72
N ARG A 119 53.95 -9.59 22.42
CA ARG A 119 53.63 -11.04 22.61
C ARG A 119 53.05 -11.31 24.03
N LEU A 120 52.18 -12.29 24.36
CA LEU A 120 52.02 -13.70 23.96
C LEU A 120 50.61 -14.26 24.35
N SER A 121 50.22 -15.33 23.66
CA SER A 121 49.05 -16.26 23.70
C SER A 121 48.74 -16.97 25.05
N PRO A 122 47.66 -17.78 25.27
CA PRO A 122 46.85 -18.50 24.27
C PRO A 122 45.31 -18.63 24.48
N THR A 123 44.65 -19.01 23.39
CA THR A 123 43.32 -19.66 23.24
C THR A 123 42.39 -19.70 24.47
N LYS A 124 41.30 -18.92 24.41
CA LYS A 124 40.00 -19.27 24.99
C LYS A 124 38.88 -18.92 24.02
N LEU A 125 38.02 -19.90 23.77
CA LEU A 125 36.74 -19.76 23.10
C LEU A 125 36.02 -18.49 23.57
N PHE A 126 35.76 -17.56 22.66
CA PHE A 126 34.76 -16.54 22.88
C PHE A 126 33.46 -16.92 22.17
N ARG A 127 32.54 -17.41 23.01
CA ARG A 127 31.10 -17.31 22.85
C ARG A 127 30.74 -15.96 22.23
N VAL A 128 30.10 -16.01 21.07
CA VAL A 128 29.20 -14.94 20.61
C VAL A 128 28.12 -14.78 21.69
N PRO A 129 27.93 -13.61 22.31
CA PRO A 129 26.71 -13.35 23.03
C PRO A 129 25.60 -13.19 21.99
N SER A 130 24.74 -14.20 21.90
CA SER A 130 23.40 -14.04 21.36
C SER A 130 22.71 -12.94 22.17
N ARG A 131 22.70 -11.70 21.67
CA ARG A 131 21.82 -10.67 22.21
C ARG A 131 20.40 -11.10 21.93
N HIS A 132 19.65 -11.26 23.00
CA HIS A 132 18.20 -11.39 23.01
C HIS A 132 17.59 -10.25 22.18
N TYR A 133 16.97 -10.60 21.06
CA TYR A 133 15.99 -9.76 20.39
C TYR A 133 14.61 -10.34 20.72
N HIS A 134 14.23 -10.19 21.99
CA HIS A 134 12.89 -10.42 22.52
C HIS A 134 12.83 -9.73 23.88
N ASP A 135 12.65 -8.41 23.87
CA ASP A 135 12.08 -7.67 25.00
C ASP A 135 11.62 -6.30 24.50
N GLY A 136 10.36 -6.26 24.06
CA GLY A 136 9.59 -5.05 23.78
C GLY A 136 8.11 -5.20 24.15
N TYR A 137 7.64 -6.42 24.38
CA TYR A 137 6.26 -6.73 24.77
C TYR A 137 6.07 -7.09 26.26
N LYS A 138 7.15 -7.16 27.04
CA LYS A 138 7.08 -7.52 28.47
C LYS A 138 7.03 -6.36 29.45
N GLN A 139 7.37 -5.13 29.05
CA GLN A 139 7.43 -4.00 29.97
C GLN A 139 6.11 -3.25 30.20
N CYS A 140 5.06 -3.47 29.39
CA CYS A 140 3.71 -2.95 29.66
C CYS A 140 2.81 -3.91 30.44
N SER A 141 3.16 -5.20 30.55
CA SER A 141 2.39 -6.20 31.30
C SER A 141 2.76 -6.26 32.78
N ASP A 142 4.00 -5.91 33.14
CA ASP A 142 4.52 -6.16 34.50
C ASP A 142 4.20 -5.03 35.50
N LEU A 143 3.89 -3.79 35.07
CA LEU A 143 3.43 -2.74 35.99
C LEU A 143 1.99 -2.99 36.49
N LEU A 144 1.11 -3.48 35.62
CA LEU A 144 -0.28 -3.82 35.97
C LEU A 144 -0.36 -5.07 36.84
N CYS A 145 0.45 -6.11 36.55
CA CYS A 145 0.51 -7.31 37.37
C CYS A 145 1.22 -7.08 38.72
N SER A 146 2.24 -6.23 38.79
CA SER A 146 2.93 -5.91 40.05
C SER A 146 2.06 -5.04 40.96
N ALA A 147 1.30 -4.09 40.41
CA ALA A 147 0.35 -3.29 41.19
C ALA A 147 -0.80 -4.14 41.76
N MET A 148 -1.32 -5.10 40.98
CA MET A 148 -2.36 -6.02 41.44
C MET A 148 -1.83 -7.04 42.48
N ALA A 149 -0.59 -7.52 42.33
CA ALA A 149 0.02 -8.46 43.27
C ALA A 149 0.39 -7.82 44.63
N ILE A 150 0.74 -6.53 44.65
CA ILE A 150 0.98 -5.77 45.88
C ILE A 150 -0.34 -5.44 46.60
N ALA A 151 -1.40 -5.12 45.85
CA ALA A 151 -2.73 -4.84 46.41
C ALA A 151 -3.38 -6.09 47.04
N TYR A 152 -3.14 -7.29 46.49
CA TYR A 152 -3.72 -8.53 47.01
C TYR A 152 -3.03 -9.05 48.30
N ARG A 153 -1.82 -8.57 48.63
CA ARG A 153 -1.06 -9.01 49.82
C ARG A 153 -1.23 -8.15 51.08
N LYS A 154 -1.94 -7.01 51.01
CA LYS A 154 -2.30 -6.22 52.20
C LYS A 154 -3.82 -6.14 52.34
N LYS A 155 -4.39 -7.04 53.15
CA LYS A 155 -5.75 -6.90 53.68
C LYS A 155 -5.90 -5.56 54.41
N ARG A 156 -6.49 -4.58 53.73
CA ARG A 156 -7.25 -3.40 54.22
C ARG A 156 -7.01 -2.23 53.26
N LEU A 157 -7.85 -2.09 52.25
CA LEU A 157 -8.09 -0.77 51.65
C LEU A 157 -9.59 -0.62 51.34
N ASP A 158 -10.10 0.53 51.74
CA ASP A 158 -11.50 0.91 51.87
C ASP A 158 -12.17 1.12 50.49
N SER A 159 -13.42 0.67 50.33
CA SER A 159 -14.17 0.66 49.06
C SER A 159 -14.54 2.06 48.54
N ARG A 160 -14.23 3.11 49.31
CA ARG A 160 -14.52 4.51 48.99
C ARG A 160 -13.49 5.19 48.07
N ILE A 161 -12.34 4.55 47.80
CA ILE A 161 -11.26 5.12 46.96
C ILE A 161 -11.37 4.71 45.48
N TRP A 162 -12.10 3.63 45.17
CA TRP A 162 -12.22 3.11 43.81
C TRP A 162 -13.20 3.91 42.93
N TRP A 163 -14.26 4.46 43.51
CA TRP A 163 -15.25 5.24 42.77
C TRP A 163 -14.68 6.51 42.10
N PRO A 164 -13.86 7.34 42.78
CA PRO A 164 -13.27 8.52 42.13
C PRO A 164 -12.18 8.17 41.12
N ILE A 165 -11.46 7.04 41.25
CA ILE A 165 -10.45 6.60 40.27
C ILE A 165 -11.12 6.02 39.01
N LEU A 166 -12.22 5.26 39.17
CA LEU A 166 -13.03 4.80 38.05
C LEU A 166 -13.75 5.94 37.34
N LEU A 167 -14.22 6.96 38.08
CA LEU A 167 -14.75 8.19 37.46
C LEU A 167 -13.66 9.00 36.75
N ALA A 168 -12.45 9.10 37.31
CA ALA A 168 -11.35 9.80 36.65
C ALA A 168 -10.89 9.09 35.36
N PHE A 169 -10.91 7.75 35.33
CA PHE A 169 -10.68 6.99 34.10
C PHE A 169 -11.84 7.12 33.10
N ALA A 170 -13.09 7.15 33.56
CA ALA A 170 -14.26 7.38 32.69
C ALA A 170 -14.27 8.79 32.08
N VAL A 171 -13.81 9.80 32.82
CA VAL A 171 -13.67 11.19 32.36
C VAL A 171 -12.42 11.38 31.48
N ALA A 172 -11.34 10.64 31.71
CA ALA A 172 -10.18 10.62 30.80
C ALA A 172 -10.48 9.92 29.47
N SER A 173 -11.36 8.91 29.45
CA SER A 173 -11.88 8.32 28.20
C SER A 173 -12.94 9.18 27.52
N ALA A 174 -13.51 10.18 28.18
CA ALA A 174 -14.44 11.14 27.57
C ALA A 174 -13.74 12.25 26.76
N GLY A 175 -12.40 12.36 26.87
CA GLY A 175 -11.58 13.32 26.12
C GLY A 175 -10.95 12.78 24.83
N ALA A 176 -10.98 11.47 24.60
CA ALA A 176 -10.59 10.89 23.33
C ALA A 176 -11.87 10.69 22.50
N ARG A 177 -12.11 11.58 21.53
CA ARG A 177 -13.14 11.34 20.50
C ARG A 177 -12.73 10.09 19.73
N SER A 178 -13.23 8.93 20.12
CA SER A 178 -13.21 7.75 19.26
C SER A 178 -14.08 8.08 18.06
N HIS A 179 -13.46 8.34 16.91
CA HIS A 179 -14.19 8.44 15.65
C HIS A 179 -14.83 7.06 15.41
N SER A 180 -16.13 6.96 15.64
CA SER A 180 -16.86 5.69 15.52
C SER A 180 -16.90 5.30 14.06
N THR A 181 -16.13 4.29 13.68
CA THR A 181 -16.37 3.55 12.44
C THR A 181 -17.73 2.88 12.54
N ASP A 182 -18.43 2.70 11.42
CA ASP A 182 -19.67 1.94 11.41
C ASP A 182 -19.42 0.44 11.72
N ALA A 183 -20.49 -0.36 11.75
CA ALA A 183 -20.39 -1.80 12.03
C ALA A 183 -19.54 -2.57 10.98
N LEU A 184 -19.30 -1.97 9.81
CA LEU A 184 -18.47 -2.51 8.73
C LEU A 184 -17.02 -2.01 8.80
N GLY A 185 -16.70 -1.10 9.73
CA GLY A 185 -15.39 -0.49 9.85
C GLY A 185 -15.15 0.67 8.88
N PHE A 186 -16.19 1.18 8.20
CA PHE A 186 -16.04 2.29 7.26
C PHE A 186 -15.77 3.60 7.98
N LEU A 187 -14.94 4.42 7.35
CA LEU A 187 -14.77 5.83 7.69
C LEU A 187 -14.98 6.67 6.43
N SER A 188 -15.94 7.59 6.49
CA SER A 188 -16.19 8.57 5.43
C SER A 188 -16.09 9.97 6.02
N ILE A 189 -15.15 10.75 5.50
CA ILE A 189 -14.82 12.09 5.97
C ILE A 189 -15.35 13.09 4.93
N ASP A 190 -16.21 14.01 5.37
CA ASP A 190 -16.61 15.18 4.59
C ASP A 190 -15.66 16.35 4.93
N CYS A 191 -14.85 16.74 3.96
CA CYS A 191 -13.81 17.73 4.14
C CYS A 191 -14.39 19.13 3.94
N GLY A 192 -14.33 19.98 4.96
CA GLY A 192 -14.99 21.29 4.95
C GLY A 192 -16.30 21.33 5.73
N LEU A 193 -16.81 20.18 6.18
CA LEU A 193 -17.96 20.09 7.06
C LEU A 193 -17.66 20.70 8.44
N GLU A 194 -18.63 21.41 9.01
CA GLU A 194 -18.51 22.12 10.29
C GLU A 194 -18.03 21.18 11.42
N PRO A 195 -17.03 21.59 12.24
CA PRO A 195 -16.47 20.76 13.31
C PRO A 195 -17.54 20.20 14.26
N GLY A 196 -17.54 18.88 14.43
CA GLY A 196 -18.50 18.17 15.29
C GLY A 196 -19.82 17.80 14.62
N SER A 197 -20.02 18.17 13.35
CA SER A 197 -21.15 17.73 12.55
C SER A 197 -20.93 16.35 11.93
N SER A 198 -22.04 15.67 11.65
CA SER A 198 -22.10 14.38 10.97
C SER A 198 -23.48 14.22 10.33
N TYR A 199 -23.58 13.41 9.27
CA TYR A 199 -24.85 13.03 8.66
C TYR A 199 -24.78 11.62 8.09
N VAL A 200 -25.92 11.07 7.67
CA VAL A 200 -25.99 9.80 6.95
C VAL A 200 -26.36 10.12 5.52
N ASP A 201 -25.55 9.67 4.56
CA ASP A 201 -25.85 9.83 3.14
C ASP A 201 -27.16 9.09 2.83
N PRO A 202 -28.20 9.77 2.32
CA PRO A 202 -29.49 9.14 2.07
C PRO A 202 -29.45 8.08 0.95
N LEU A 203 -28.47 8.14 0.04
CA LEU A 203 -28.37 7.20 -1.07
C LEU A 203 -27.68 5.90 -0.65
N THR A 204 -26.56 6.02 0.05
CA THR A 204 -25.74 4.88 0.47
C THR A 204 -26.07 4.42 1.88
N ASN A 205 -26.73 5.23 2.70
CA ASN A 205 -26.91 5.01 4.14
C ASN A 205 -25.58 4.90 4.92
N ILE A 206 -24.49 5.45 4.36
CA ILE A 206 -23.17 5.50 5.01
C ILE A 206 -23.07 6.78 5.85
N PRO A 207 -22.60 6.69 7.12
CA PRO A 207 -22.36 7.88 7.94
C PRO A 207 -21.11 8.64 7.48
N TYR A 208 -21.21 9.96 7.43
CA TYR A 208 -20.12 10.90 7.20
C TYR A 208 -19.84 11.73 8.46
N VAL A 209 -18.57 12.00 8.70
CA VAL A 209 -18.09 12.83 9.81
C VAL A 209 -17.30 14.04 9.30
N SER A 210 -17.30 15.12 10.07
CA SER A 210 -16.43 16.28 9.81
C SER A 210 -14.94 15.91 9.90
N ASP A 211 -14.15 16.59 9.09
CA ASP A 211 -12.72 16.36 8.95
C ASP A 211 -11.84 17.01 10.05
N ALA A 212 -12.45 17.77 10.96
CA ALA A 212 -11.77 18.52 12.02
C ALA A 212 -10.90 17.67 12.99
N GLY A 213 -11.12 16.35 13.06
CA GLY A 213 -10.31 15.42 13.85
C GLY A 213 -9.08 14.85 13.13
N PHE A 214 -8.92 15.15 11.84
CA PHE A 214 -7.93 14.50 10.97
C PHE A 214 -6.92 15.47 10.37
N ILE A 215 -7.15 16.78 10.49
CA ILE A 215 -6.33 17.84 9.90
C ILE A 215 -6.33 19.09 10.80
N ASP A 216 -5.18 19.76 10.93
CA ASP A 216 -5.00 20.95 11.79
C ASP A 216 -5.04 22.29 11.02
N THR A 217 -5.08 22.24 9.69
CA THR A 217 -4.85 23.38 8.79
C THR A 217 -5.90 23.44 7.69
N GLY A 218 -5.85 24.49 6.87
CA GLY A 218 -6.79 24.71 5.76
C GLY A 218 -8.04 25.49 6.17
N VAL A 219 -8.83 25.86 5.16
CA VAL A 219 -10.02 26.70 5.28
C VAL A 219 -11.20 25.96 4.66
N ASN A 220 -12.33 25.94 5.37
CA ASN A 220 -13.56 25.34 4.88
C ASN A 220 -14.22 26.25 3.84
N HIS A 221 -14.72 25.67 2.76
CA HIS A 221 -15.49 26.34 1.73
C HIS A 221 -16.71 25.53 1.35
N ASN A 222 -17.78 26.24 1.00
CA ASN A 222 -18.88 25.67 0.24
C ASN A 222 -18.59 25.87 -1.24
N ILE A 223 -19.11 24.96 -2.07
CA ILE A 223 -19.14 25.19 -3.52
C ILE A 223 -20.01 26.40 -3.88
N SER A 224 -19.80 26.94 -5.08
CA SER A 224 -20.69 27.98 -5.61
C SER A 224 -22.11 27.43 -5.79
N VAL A 225 -23.10 28.28 -5.50
CA VAL A 225 -24.53 27.99 -5.62
C VAL A 225 -24.92 27.50 -7.02
N ASP A 226 -24.19 27.93 -8.05
CA ASP A 226 -24.42 27.56 -9.44
C ASP A 226 -24.25 26.05 -9.70
N TYR A 227 -23.47 25.35 -8.84
CA TYR A 227 -23.14 23.93 -9.02
C TYR A 227 -23.85 23.01 -8.02
N VAL A 228 -24.63 23.56 -7.08
CA VAL A 228 -25.29 22.76 -6.02
C VAL A 228 -26.33 21.80 -6.60
N GLY A 229 -27.07 22.22 -7.64
CA GLY A 229 -28.17 21.43 -8.22
C GLY A 229 -27.73 20.09 -8.84
N ASP A 230 -26.47 20.00 -9.25
CA ASP A 230 -25.91 18.82 -9.93
C ASP A 230 -25.34 17.76 -8.98
N VAL A 231 -25.19 18.12 -7.69
CA VAL A 231 -24.51 17.28 -6.71
C VAL A 231 -25.48 16.34 -5.99
N ARG A 232 -25.33 15.03 -6.25
CA ARG A 232 -26.10 13.97 -5.59
C ARG A 232 -25.48 13.46 -4.29
N ASN A 233 -24.16 13.57 -4.14
CA ASN A 233 -23.44 13.16 -2.93
C ASN A 233 -23.26 14.39 -2.02
N PRO A 234 -23.91 14.46 -0.84
CA PRO A 234 -23.80 15.60 0.05
C PRO A 234 -22.35 15.95 0.43
N GLY A 235 -21.46 14.96 0.48
CA GLY A 235 -20.05 15.14 0.82
C GLY A 235 -19.22 15.83 -0.27
N LEU A 236 -19.85 16.25 -1.37
CA LEU A 236 -19.23 17.08 -2.40
C LEU A 236 -19.73 18.54 -2.34
N LEU A 237 -20.63 18.88 -1.42
CA LEU A 237 -21.12 20.26 -1.27
C LEU A 237 -20.13 21.15 -0.51
N THR A 238 -19.22 20.54 0.25
CA THR A 238 -18.16 21.25 0.96
C THR A 238 -16.78 20.75 0.54
N LEU A 239 -15.78 21.59 0.73
CA LEU A 239 -14.38 21.26 0.55
C LEU A 239 -13.51 21.99 1.58
N ARG A 240 -12.34 21.42 1.86
CA ARG A 240 -11.27 22.12 2.57
C ARG A 240 -10.18 22.52 1.58
N ALA A 241 -9.83 23.80 1.56
CA ALA A 241 -8.77 24.37 0.74
C ALA A 241 -7.52 24.68 1.59
N PHE A 242 -6.34 24.60 1.00
CA PHE A 242 -5.05 24.77 1.67
C PHE A 242 -4.23 25.91 1.04
N PRO A 243 -4.57 27.18 1.29
CA PRO A 243 -3.87 28.33 0.70
C PRO A 243 -2.45 28.51 1.25
N ASN A 244 -2.17 27.95 2.44
CA ASN A 244 -0.90 28.04 3.13
C ASN A 244 -0.23 26.68 3.25
N GLY A 245 1.11 26.70 3.23
CA GLY A 245 1.94 25.50 3.39
C GLY A 245 2.10 24.70 2.09
N THR A 246 3.29 24.14 1.91
CA THR A 246 3.61 23.34 0.72
C THR A 246 2.97 21.95 0.77
N ARG A 247 2.78 21.40 1.97
CA ARG A 247 2.24 20.05 2.18
C ARG A 247 1.25 20.04 3.34
N ASN A 248 0.08 19.48 3.12
CA ASN A 248 -0.99 19.40 4.10
C ASN A 248 -1.50 17.96 4.15
N CYS A 249 -1.51 17.34 5.33
CA CYS A 249 -1.72 15.90 5.46
C CYS A 249 -2.83 15.57 6.44
N TYR A 250 -3.87 14.92 5.94
CA TYR A 250 -4.83 14.21 6.77
C TYR A 250 -4.13 13.03 7.42
N THR A 251 -4.40 12.76 8.69
CA THR A 251 -3.84 11.61 9.40
C THR A 251 -4.95 10.81 10.07
N ILE A 252 -5.19 9.60 9.58
CA ILE A 252 -6.17 8.66 10.11
C ILE A 252 -5.41 7.67 10.99
N ARG A 253 -5.68 7.68 12.29
CA ARG A 253 -4.95 6.89 13.30
C ARG A 253 -5.75 5.68 13.79
N SER A 254 -5.10 4.82 14.57
CA SER A 254 -5.74 3.80 15.41
C SER A 254 -6.85 4.41 16.31
N PRO A 255 -7.97 3.70 16.58
CA PRO A 255 -8.23 2.29 16.24
C PRO A 255 -8.75 2.04 14.82
N THR A 256 -9.00 3.08 14.02
CA THR A 256 -9.54 2.92 12.65
C THR A 256 -8.55 2.21 11.73
N VAL A 257 -7.27 2.59 11.81
CA VAL A 257 -6.19 1.96 11.05
C VAL A 257 -5.48 0.92 11.91
N VAL A 258 -5.42 -0.30 11.39
CA VAL A 258 -4.71 -1.43 11.97
C VAL A 258 -3.50 -1.74 11.11
N ARG A 259 -2.34 -1.81 11.76
CA ARG A 259 -1.09 -2.15 11.09
C ARG A 259 -1.15 -3.55 10.49
N GLY A 260 -0.74 -3.69 9.24
CA GLY A 260 -0.76 -4.91 8.45
C GLY A 260 -2.07 -5.14 7.70
N SER A 261 -3.13 -4.39 8.02
CA SER A 261 -4.43 -4.53 7.36
C SER A 261 -4.47 -3.82 6.02
N LYS A 262 -5.31 -4.35 5.12
CA LYS A 262 -5.50 -3.84 3.76
C LYS A 262 -6.71 -2.92 3.70
N TYR A 263 -6.58 -1.83 2.97
CA TYR A 263 -7.62 -0.82 2.82
C TYR A 263 -7.78 -0.40 1.36
N LEU A 264 -9.02 -0.17 0.96
CA LEU A 264 -9.34 0.72 -0.15
C LEU A 264 -9.46 2.13 0.41
N LEU A 265 -8.72 3.05 -0.17
CA LEU A 265 -8.70 4.46 0.18
C LEU A 265 -9.09 5.28 -1.05
N ARG A 266 -10.03 6.20 -0.89
CA ARG A 266 -10.48 7.09 -1.96
C ARG A 266 -10.48 8.54 -1.50
N ALA A 267 -9.92 9.43 -2.30
CA ALA A 267 -9.95 10.87 -2.10
C ALA A 267 -10.86 11.50 -3.17
N TRP A 268 -11.77 12.38 -2.75
CA TRP A 268 -12.74 13.06 -3.60
C TRP A 268 -12.38 14.53 -3.79
N PHE A 269 -12.56 15.02 -5.01
CA PHE A 269 -12.25 16.38 -5.43
C PHE A 269 -13.38 16.90 -6.31
N PHE A 270 -14.27 17.70 -5.73
CA PHE A 270 -15.26 18.46 -6.47
C PHE A 270 -14.99 19.95 -6.27
N TYR A 271 -14.56 20.60 -7.35
CA TYR A 271 -14.07 21.98 -7.29
C TYR A 271 -15.22 22.97 -7.11
N GLY A 272 -16.35 22.80 -7.82
CA GLY A 272 -17.55 23.61 -7.64
C GLY A 272 -17.33 25.12 -7.74
N ASN A 273 -16.27 25.53 -8.43
CA ASN A 273 -15.80 26.90 -8.61
C ASN A 273 -15.73 27.74 -7.32
N TYR A 274 -15.23 27.18 -6.22
CA TYR A 274 -15.23 27.86 -4.93
C TYR A 274 -14.33 29.13 -4.88
N ASP A 275 -13.29 29.24 -5.73
CA ASP A 275 -12.36 30.37 -5.75
C ASP A 275 -12.06 30.98 -7.14
N GLY A 276 -12.66 30.47 -8.22
CA GLY A 276 -12.49 31.00 -9.58
C GLY A 276 -11.22 30.56 -10.33
N GLN A 277 -10.40 29.63 -9.82
CA GLN A 277 -9.13 29.22 -10.42
C GLN A 277 -9.08 27.74 -10.84
N LEU A 278 -8.59 27.47 -12.06
CA LEU A 278 -8.19 26.11 -12.45
C LEU A 278 -6.83 25.81 -11.82
N LEU A 279 -6.65 24.58 -11.33
CA LEU A 279 -5.49 24.23 -10.53
C LEU A 279 -5.03 22.79 -10.70
N SER A 280 -3.76 22.57 -10.36
CA SER A 280 -3.18 21.23 -10.22
C SER A 280 -2.33 21.10 -8.97
N PHE A 281 -2.29 19.91 -8.38
CA PHE A 281 -1.45 19.60 -7.23
C PHE A 281 -1.16 18.10 -7.16
N GLN A 282 -0.24 17.71 -6.28
CA GLN A 282 0.09 16.30 -6.08
C GLN A 282 -0.62 15.74 -4.86
N LEU A 283 -0.94 14.45 -4.95
CA LEU A 283 -1.49 13.62 -3.89
C LEU A 283 -0.44 12.59 -3.50
N HIS A 284 -0.22 12.42 -2.20
CA HIS A 284 0.72 11.47 -1.63
C HIS A 284 0.02 10.60 -0.59
N LEU A 285 0.39 9.32 -0.55
CA LEU A 285 0.02 8.40 0.52
C LEU A 285 1.21 8.27 1.48
N GLY A 286 1.10 8.89 2.65
CA GLY A 286 2.22 9.10 3.55
C GLY A 286 3.34 9.86 2.84
N VAL A 287 4.48 9.21 2.69
CA VAL A 287 5.69 9.76 2.03
C VAL A 287 5.83 9.34 0.56
N ASN A 288 4.88 8.56 0.03
CA ASN A 288 4.92 8.03 -1.33
C ASN A 288 4.03 8.86 -2.25
N TYR A 289 4.54 9.22 -3.42
CA TYR A 289 3.75 9.86 -4.47
C TYR A 289 2.64 8.92 -4.92
N TRP A 290 1.39 9.38 -4.83
CA TRP A 290 0.22 8.62 -5.22
C TRP A 290 -0.22 9.02 -6.63
N ASP A 291 -0.58 10.29 -6.82
CA ASP A 291 -1.07 10.76 -8.12
C ASP A 291 -1.03 12.28 -8.25
N ARG A 292 -1.34 12.79 -9.44
CA ARG A 292 -1.64 14.19 -9.70
C ARG A 292 -3.15 14.40 -9.76
N VAL A 293 -3.59 15.51 -9.17
CA VAL A 293 -4.97 16.01 -9.30
C VAL A 293 -4.94 17.20 -10.24
N ASP A 294 -5.59 17.05 -11.39
CA ASP A 294 -5.73 18.08 -12.41
C ASP A 294 -7.20 18.45 -12.55
N VAL A 295 -7.57 19.66 -12.12
CA VAL A 295 -8.95 20.15 -12.23
C VAL A 295 -9.13 20.83 -13.57
N THR A 296 -9.81 20.15 -14.49
CA THR A 296 -10.06 20.65 -15.85
C THR A 296 -11.42 21.33 -16.03
N SER A 297 -12.34 21.11 -15.08
CA SER A 297 -13.70 21.64 -15.09
C SER A 297 -14.21 21.76 -13.66
N ALA A 298 -14.99 22.81 -13.39
CA ALA A 298 -15.67 23.03 -12.11
C ALA A 298 -16.90 22.15 -11.90
N GLU A 299 -17.46 21.58 -12.97
CA GLU A 299 -18.67 20.75 -12.94
C GLU A 299 -18.36 19.27 -12.67
N LEU A 300 -17.11 18.85 -12.82
CA LEU A 300 -16.74 17.44 -12.71
C LEU A 300 -16.24 17.12 -11.31
N ALA A 301 -16.74 16.01 -10.77
CA ALA A 301 -16.17 15.37 -9.59
C ALA A 301 -15.06 14.42 -10.03
N TYR A 302 -13.87 14.61 -9.48
CA TYR A 302 -12.73 13.73 -9.65
C TYR A 302 -12.55 12.92 -8.37
N TRP A 303 -12.06 11.69 -8.49
CA TRP A 303 -11.60 10.92 -7.35
C TRP A 303 -10.36 10.14 -7.70
N LYS A 304 -9.55 9.87 -6.68
CA LYS A 304 -8.37 9.01 -6.76
C LYS A 304 -8.57 7.86 -5.79
N GLU A 305 -8.36 6.64 -6.23
CA GLU A 305 -8.53 5.45 -5.40
C GLU A 305 -7.26 4.60 -5.40
N THR A 306 -6.88 4.10 -4.23
CA THR A 306 -5.78 3.15 -4.08
C THR A 306 -6.15 2.04 -3.13
N ILE A 307 -5.61 0.85 -3.40
CA ILE A 307 -5.60 -0.27 -2.45
C ILE A 307 -4.20 -0.35 -1.85
N THR A 308 -4.11 -0.31 -0.53
CA THR A 308 -2.84 -0.23 0.20
C THR A 308 -2.87 -1.09 1.46
N VAL A 309 -1.70 -1.55 1.88
CA VAL A 309 -1.50 -2.15 3.21
C VAL A 309 -0.97 -1.08 4.15
N ALA A 310 -1.56 -0.94 5.33
CA ALA A 310 -1.08 -0.01 6.35
C ALA A 310 0.19 -0.56 7.01
N THR A 311 1.35 0.02 6.74
CA THR A 311 2.63 -0.42 7.33
C THR A 311 2.85 0.09 8.76
N ASP A 312 2.01 1.04 9.19
CA ASP A 312 2.02 1.68 10.50
C ASP A 312 0.59 1.76 11.08
N TRP A 313 0.45 2.27 12.31
CA TRP A 313 -0.82 2.47 13.04
C TRP A 313 -1.59 3.71 12.58
N HIS A 314 -1.22 4.25 11.42
CA HIS A 314 -1.88 5.37 10.79
C HIS A 314 -1.72 5.30 9.27
N LEU A 315 -2.61 6.00 8.56
CA LEU A 315 -2.47 6.32 7.14
C LEU A 315 -2.61 7.83 6.99
N SER A 316 -1.80 8.41 6.10
CA SER A 316 -1.86 9.84 5.82
C SER A 316 -2.14 10.11 4.35
N VAL A 317 -3.06 11.05 4.09
CA VAL A 317 -3.36 11.55 2.75
C VAL A 317 -2.86 12.98 2.66
N CYS A 318 -1.84 13.20 1.85
CA CYS A 318 -1.11 14.45 1.78
C CYS A 318 -1.35 15.16 0.45
N LEU A 319 -1.80 16.41 0.51
CA LEU A 319 -1.90 17.31 -0.62
C LEU A 319 -0.65 18.19 -0.67
N VAL A 320 0.03 18.19 -1.81
CA VAL A 320 1.28 18.93 -2.02
C VAL A 320 1.06 20.00 -3.09
N ASN A 321 1.22 21.26 -2.68
CA ASN A 321 1.14 22.41 -3.55
C ASN A 321 2.35 22.45 -4.49
N THR A 322 2.07 22.55 -5.80
CA THR A 322 3.10 22.63 -6.86
C THR A 322 3.24 24.02 -7.46
N GLY A 323 2.57 25.02 -6.89
CA GLY A 323 2.59 26.41 -7.35
C GLY A 323 1.55 26.74 -8.41
N THR A 324 0.68 25.78 -8.78
CA THR A 324 -0.34 25.92 -9.83
C THR A 324 -1.75 26.01 -9.25
N GLY A 325 -1.92 26.73 -8.13
CA GLY A 325 -3.21 26.94 -7.45
C GLY A 325 -3.26 26.37 -6.04
N THR A 326 -4.44 26.46 -5.42
CA THR A 326 -4.67 26.07 -4.02
C THR A 326 -5.11 24.60 -3.95
N PRO A 327 -4.34 23.69 -3.32
CA PRO A 327 -4.80 22.32 -3.13
C PRO A 327 -6.08 22.29 -2.30
N PHE A 328 -7.00 21.40 -2.65
CA PHE A 328 -8.23 21.19 -1.89
C PHE A 328 -8.65 19.72 -1.92
N ILE A 329 -9.56 19.36 -1.02
CA ILE A 329 -10.20 18.03 -0.99
C ILE A 329 -11.64 18.15 -0.48
N SER A 330 -12.54 17.35 -1.04
CA SER A 330 -13.97 17.32 -0.67
C SER A 330 -14.29 16.16 0.27
N GLY A 331 -13.58 15.03 0.13
CA GLY A 331 -13.84 13.89 1.01
C GLY A 331 -12.78 12.80 0.98
N ILE A 332 -12.77 11.97 2.02
CA ILE A 332 -11.92 10.78 2.12
C ILE A 332 -12.76 9.58 2.56
N ASP A 333 -12.74 8.51 1.78
CA ASP A 333 -13.31 7.22 2.14
C ASP A 333 -12.20 6.23 2.48
N LEU A 334 -12.32 5.55 3.62
CA LEU A 334 -11.49 4.40 3.98
C LEU A 334 -12.40 3.18 4.18
N ARG A 335 -12.11 2.10 3.46
CA ARG A 335 -12.85 0.83 3.50
C ARG A 335 -11.88 -0.32 3.83
N PRO A 336 -12.07 -1.05 4.93
CA PRO A 336 -11.25 -2.23 5.24
C PRO A 336 -11.52 -3.33 4.22
N LEU A 337 -10.46 -4.03 3.81
CA LEU A 337 -10.53 -5.18 2.92
C LEU A 337 -10.00 -6.43 3.64
N LYS A 338 -10.46 -7.61 3.21
CA LYS A 338 -9.86 -8.88 3.67
C LYS A 338 -8.41 -8.96 3.18
N ASP A 339 -7.53 -9.53 4.00
CA ASP A 339 -6.10 -9.63 3.66
C ASP A 339 -5.84 -10.41 2.36
N SER A 340 -6.69 -11.41 2.05
CA SER A 340 -6.63 -12.21 0.82
C SER A 340 -6.97 -11.42 -0.44
N MET A 341 -7.74 -10.33 -0.33
CA MET A 341 -8.23 -9.62 -1.51
C MET A 341 -7.15 -8.83 -2.21
N TYR A 342 -7.20 -8.74 -3.54
CA TYR A 342 -6.19 -8.05 -4.34
C TYR A 342 -4.76 -8.49 -3.96
N PRO A 343 -4.36 -9.73 -4.26
CA PRO A 343 -3.07 -10.30 -3.84
C PRO A 343 -1.86 -9.51 -4.38
N ALA A 344 -2.07 -8.68 -5.40
CA ALA A 344 -1.04 -7.79 -5.89
C ALA A 344 -0.69 -6.64 -4.91
N ALA A 345 -1.61 -6.22 -4.04
CA ALA A 345 -1.37 -5.18 -3.03
C ALA A 345 -0.66 -5.75 -1.80
N ASN A 346 0.49 -5.17 -1.43
CA ASN A 346 1.28 -5.54 -0.26
C ASN A 346 2.00 -4.32 0.35
N GLU A 347 2.80 -4.53 1.40
CA GLU A 347 3.49 -3.45 2.13
C GLU A 347 4.36 -2.55 1.22
N TRP A 348 4.94 -3.11 0.16
CA TRP A 348 5.87 -2.42 -0.74
C TRP A 348 5.21 -1.88 -2.00
N ARG A 349 3.95 -2.28 -2.25
CA ARG A 349 3.25 -2.01 -3.51
C ARG A 349 1.77 -1.80 -3.27
N SER A 350 1.31 -0.59 -3.56
CA SER A 350 -0.11 -0.24 -3.61
C SER A 350 -0.63 -0.27 -5.04
N LEU A 351 -1.95 -0.43 -5.19
CA LEU A 351 -2.64 -0.48 -6.48
C LEU A 351 -3.46 0.79 -6.65
N VAL A 352 -3.09 1.63 -7.61
CA VAL A 352 -3.83 2.86 -7.94
C VAL A 352 -4.83 2.53 -9.03
N LEU A 353 -6.11 2.76 -8.76
CA LEU A 353 -7.18 2.48 -9.70
C LEU A 353 -7.15 3.47 -10.86
N LEU A 354 -7.23 2.95 -12.08
CA LEU A 354 -7.54 3.74 -13.27
C LEU A 354 -8.99 3.56 -13.68
N TYR A 355 -9.43 2.31 -13.87
CA TYR A 355 -10.79 1.98 -14.26
C TYR A 355 -11.34 0.81 -13.48
N ARG A 356 -12.62 0.91 -13.10
CA ARG A 356 -13.43 -0.20 -12.61
C ARG A 356 -14.78 -0.13 -13.34
N TRP A 357 -14.96 -1.01 -14.30
CA TRP A 357 -16.08 -0.98 -15.23
C TRP A 357 -17.03 -2.15 -15.01
N ASN A 358 -18.33 -1.83 -14.94
CA ASN A 358 -19.42 -2.78 -15.10
C ASN A 358 -19.85 -2.77 -16.59
N LEU A 359 -19.86 -3.94 -17.23
CA LEU A 359 -20.18 -4.06 -18.65
C LEU A 359 -21.61 -4.57 -18.82
N GLY A 360 -22.24 -4.22 -19.94
CA GLY A 360 -23.61 -4.62 -20.25
C GLY A 360 -24.67 -3.71 -19.62
N VAL A 361 -24.28 -2.48 -19.26
CA VAL A 361 -25.15 -1.46 -18.67
C VAL A 361 -24.85 -0.10 -19.31
N GLU A 362 -25.89 0.62 -19.71
CA GLU A 362 -25.75 1.93 -20.38
C GLU A 362 -25.48 3.09 -19.42
N SER A 363 -26.02 3.04 -18.20
CA SER A 363 -25.89 4.14 -17.22
C SER A 363 -26.06 3.66 -15.77
N GLY A 364 -25.61 4.49 -14.84
CA GLY A 364 -25.71 4.22 -13.40
C GLY A 364 -24.48 3.51 -12.84
N SER A 365 -23.79 4.14 -11.89
CA SER A 365 -22.71 3.52 -11.17
C SER A 365 -23.25 2.62 -10.06
N ILE A 366 -22.57 1.49 -9.83
CA ILE A 366 -22.87 0.59 -8.72
C ILE A 366 -21.88 0.87 -7.59
N ARG A 367 -22.41 0.99 -6.37
CA ARG A 367 -21.64 1.08 -5.12
C ARG A 367 -22.46 0.51 -3.96
N TYR A 368 -22.06 0.79 -2.73
CA TYR A 368 -22.83 0.42 -1.55
C TYR A 368 -24.29 0.95 -1.62
N PRO A 369 -25.30 0.15 -1.20
CA PRO A 369 -25.22 -1.16 -0.56
C PRO A 369 -25.07 -2.35 -1.51
N ALA A 370 -25.15 -2.13 -2.83
CA ALA A 370 -25.12 -3.22 -3.81
C ALA A 370 -23.71 -3.83 -3.96
N ASP A 371 -22.66 -3.04 -3.75
CA ASP A 371 -21.31 -3.53 -3.45
C ASP A 371 -21.01 -3.36 -1.95
N PRO A 372 -20.96 -4.45 -1.16
CA PRO A 372 -20.66 -4.39 0.27
C PRO A 372 -19.29 -3.79 0.62
N LEU A 373 -18.37 -3.68 -0.35
CA LEU A 373 -17.06 -3.07 -0.17
C LEU A 373 -17.03 -1.58 -0.57
N ASP A 374 -18.18 -1.03 -0.97
CA ASP A 374 -18.35 0.35 -1.43
C ASP A 374 -17.37 0.75 -2.55
N ARG A 375 -17.01 -0.19 -3.42
CA ARG A 375 -16.29 0.12 -4.67
C ARG A 375 -17.23 0.79 -5.64
N LEU A 376 -16.71 1.75 -6.40
CA LEU A 376 -17.44 2.39 -7.49
C LEU A 376 -17.19 1.61 -8.79
N TRP A 377 -18.26 1.06 -9.35
CA TRP A 377 -18.26 0.45 -10.68
C TRP A 377 -18.97 1.39 -11.65
N ALA A 378 -18.22 1.92 -12.61
CA ALA A 378 -18.77 2.79 -13.65
C ALA A 378 -19.29 1.95 -14.83
N PRO A 379 -20.40 2.34 -15.47
CA PRO A 379 -20.84 1.66 -16.68
C PRO A 379 -19.83 1.92 -17.82
N TRP A 380 -19.58 0.92 -18.64
CA TRP A 380 -18.88 1.11 -19.91
C TRP A 380 -19.54 0.30 -21.02
N SER A 381 -19.85 0.97 -22.12
CA SER A 381 -20.48 0.40 -23.30
C SER A 381 -19.67 0.68 -24.56
N SER A 382 -19.88 -0.15 -25.58
CA SER A 382 -19.27 0.01 -26.90
C SER A 382 -20.28 -0.34 -27.97
N PRO A 383 -20.35 0.41 -29.09
CA PRO A 383 -21.25 0.07 -30.20
C PRO A 383 -20.87 -1.24 -30.91
N ARG A 384 -19.76 -1.88 -30.52
CA ARG A 384 -19.30 -3.17 -31.05
C ARG A 384 -19.78 -4.36 -30.20
N TRP A 385 -20.54 -4.12 -29.13
CA TRP A 385 -20.95 -5.12 -28.17
C TRP A 385 -22.47 -5.23 -28.07
N ASN A 386 -22.93 -6.46 -27.85
CA ASN A 386 -24.28 -6.75 -27.39
C ASN A 386 -24.28 -6.90 -25.88
N ASP A 387 -25.17 -6.19 -25.23
CA ASP A 387 -25.40 -6.30 -23.79
C ASP A 387 -26.25 -7.54 -23.49
N VAL A 388 -25.87 -8.25 -22.44
CA VAL A 388 -26.55 -9.45 -21.95
C VAL A 388 -26.74 -9.30 -20.45
N SER A 389 -27.90 -9.70 -19.96
CA SER A 389 -28.20 -9.61 -18.53
C SER A 389 -28.99 -10.83 -18.04
N THR A 390 -28.92 -11.05 -16.73
CA THR A 390 -29.72 -12.05 -16.03
C THR A 390 -30.26 -11.47 -14.72
N ASN A 391 -31.42 -11.96 -14.29
CA ASN A 391 -31.97 -11.63 -12.96
C ASN A 391 -31.51 -12.64 -11.90
N SER A 392 -30.87 -13.74 -12.31
CA SER A 392 -30.39 -14.78 -11.42
C SER A 392 -29.15 -14.32 -10.65
N THR A 393 -29.04 -14.67 -9.38
CA THR A 393 -27.85 -14.35 -8.58
C THR A 393 -26.63 -15.10 -9.10
N VAL A 394 -25.53 -14.39 -9.30
CA VAL A 394 -24.22 -14.97 -9.61
C VAL A 394 -23.47 -15.17 -8.31
N GLN A 395 -22.95 -16.38 -8.09
CA GLN A 395 -22.27 -16.76 -6.86
C GLN A 395 -20.76 -16.57 -6.99
N ASN A 396 -20.15 -15.99 -5.97
CA ASN A 396 -18.69 -15.91 -5.90
C ASN A 396 -18.13 -17.26 -5.48
N LEU A 397 -17.07 -17.70 -6.16
CA LEU A 397 -16.32 -18.88 -5.78
C LEU A 397 -15.66 -18.67 -4.40
N SER A 398 -15.44 -19.76 -3.67
CA SER A 398 -14.78 -19.71 -2.36
C SER A 398 -13.33 -19.21 -2.41
N VAL A 399 -12.74 -19.12 -3.61
CA VAL A 399 -11.37 -18.66 -3.88
C VAL A 399 -11.34 -17.34 -4.67
N ASP A 400 -12.46 -16.60 -4.70
CA ASP A 400 -12.51 -15.30 -5.36
C ASP A 400 -11.73 -14.24 -4.54
N PHE A 401 -10.64 -13.73 -5.10
CA PHE A 401 -9.80 -12.71 -4.48
C PHE A 401 -10.29 -11.27 -4.67
N PHE A 402 -11.37 -11.07 -5.42
CA PHE A 402 -11.87 -9.74 -5.75
C PHE A 402 -13.33 -9.57 -5.33
N GLU A 403 -14.08 -10.66 -5.23
CA GLU A 403 -15.45 -10.70 -4.71
C GLU A 403 -16.33 -9.63 -5.38
N ALA A 404 -16.32 -9.57 -6.71
CA ALA A 404 -17.19 -8.65 -7.45
C ALA A 404 -18.66 -8.90 -7.04
N PRO A 405 -19.48 -7.85 -6.85
CA PRO A 405 -20.84 -8.04 -6.37
C PRO A 405 -21.70 -8.70 -7.45
N SER A 406 -22.68 -9.52 -7.04
CA SER A 406 -23.56 -10.23 -7.99
C SER A 406 -24.24 -9.29 -8.99
N VAL A 407 -24.58 -8.06 -8.60
CA VAL A 407 -25.22 -7.08 -9.50
C VAL A 407 -24.32 -6.64 -10.66
N VAL A 408 -23.00 -6.63 -10.47
CA VAL A 408 -22.01 -6.38 -11.53
C VAL A 408 -21.85 -7.63 -12.38
N MET A 409 -21.85 -8.79 -11.74
CA MET A 409 -21.71 -10.07 -12.45
C MET A 409 -22.97 -10.50 -13.21
N GLN A 410 -24.13 -9.87 -12.94
CA GLN A 410 -25.41 -10.13 -13.61
C GLN A 410 -25.52 -9.53 -15.00
N THR A 411 -24.59 -8.64 -15.36
CA THR A 411 -24.53 -8.00 -16.67
C THR A 411 -23.21 -8.36 -17.35
N ALA A 412 -23.25 -8.44 -18.68
CA ALA A 412 -22.09 -8.78 -19.48
C ALA A 412 -22.22 -8.26 -20.91
N VAL A 413 -21.11 -8.32 -21.63
CA VAL A 413 -21.04 -7.99 -23.04
C VAL A 413 -20.55 -9.18 -23.86
N THR A 414 -21.05 -9.27 -25.09
CA THR A 414 -20.55 -10.18 -26.13
C THR A 414 -20.27 -9.38 -27.40
N PRO A 415 -19.32 -9.77 -28.25
CA PRO A 415 -19.02 -9.01 -29.47
C PRO A 415 -20.13 -9.19 -30.53
N ILE A 416 -20.45 -8.12 -31.26
CA ILE A 416 -21.41 -8.16 -32.37
C ILE A 416 -20.75 -8.77 -33.61
N ASN A 417 -21.36 -9.80 -34.19
CA ASN A 417 -20.97 -10.43 -35.47
C ASN A 417 -19.46 -10.74 -35.58
N SER A 418 -18.81 -11.05 -34.45
CA SER A 418 -17.37 -11.26 -34.35
C SER A 418 -17.10 -12.41 -33.38
N SER A 419 -16.02 -13.16 -33.64
CA SER A 419 -15.50 -14.17 -32.72
C SER A 419 -14.56 -13.59 -31.66
N SER A 420 -14.25 -12.29 -31.74
CA SER A 420 -13.31 -11.60 -30.85
C SER A 420 -13.96 -10.42 -30.14
N LEU A 421 -13.79 -10.38 -28.82
CA LEU A 421 -14.10 -9.25 -27.95
C LEU A 421 -12.80 -8.52 -27.62
N VAL A 422 -12.76 -7.21 -27.84
CA VAL A 422 -11.53 -6.42 -27.79
C VAL A 422 -11.69 -5.22 -26.87
N ILE A 423 -10.79 -5.11 -25.88
CA ILE A 423 -10.67 -3.99 -24.95
C ILE A 423 -9.30 -3.32 -25.17
N PRO A 424 -9.27 -2.22 -25.95
CA PRO A 424 -8.07 -1.44 -26.13
C PRO A 424 -7.97 -0.32 -25.09
N TRP A 425 -6.75 0.04 -24.72
CA TRP A 425 -6.46 1.31 -24.06
C TRP A 425 -5.06 1.80 -24.42
N ASP A 426 -4.89 3.11 -24.36
CA ASP A 426 -3.59 3.75 -24.56
C ASP A 426 -2.85 3.87 -23.22
N PRO A 427 -1.50 3.90 -23.23
CA PRO A 427 -0.74 4.18 -22.03
C PRO A 427 -1.08 5.56 -21.47
N PHE A 428 -1.15 5.66 -20.15
CA PHE A 428 -1.53 6.91 -19.48
C PHE A 428 -0.30 7.79 -19.28
N PRO A 429 -0.29 9.03 -19.79
CA PRO A 429 0.81 9.97 -19.58
C PRO A 429 1.08 10.14 -18.08
N GLY A 430 2.35 10.08 -17.68
CA GLY A 430 2.76 10.24 -16.28
C GLY A 430 2.82 8.96 -15.45
N TYR A 431 2.35 7.83 -15.98
CA TYR A 431 2.53 6.54 -15.33
C TYR A 431 3.63 5.73 -16.01
N VAL A 432 4.45 5.05 -15.20
CA VAL A 432 5.33 3.99 -15.70
C VAL A 432 4.42 2.86 -16.17
N ASN A 433 4.34 2.65 -17.49
CA ASN A 433 3.46 1.72 -18.22
C ASN A 433 3.46 0.27 -17.69
N GLN A 434 2.93 0.07 -16.49
CA GLN A 434 2.98 -1.15 -15.69
C GLN A 434 1.58 -1.42 -15.13
N PHE A 435 0.78 -2.14 -15.92
CA PHE A 435 -0.64 -2.35 -15.63
C PHE A 435 -0.91 -3.69 -14.97
N LEU A 436 -1.84 -3.69 -14.02
CA LEU A 436 -2.47 -4.89 -13.48
C LEU A 436 -3.93 -4.88 -13.92
N VAL A 437 -4.37 -5.97 -14.51
CA VAL A 437 -5.70 -6.13 -15.08
C VAL A 437 -6.42 -7.25 -14.36
N ILE A 438 -7.71 -7.05 -14.12
CA ILE A 438 -8.62 -8.08 -13.62
C ILE A 438 -9.82 -8.11 -14.56
N LEU A 439 -10.06 -9.28 -15.15
CA LEU A 439 -11.24 -9.59 -15.96
C LEU A 439 -12.19 -10.42 -15.12
N HIS A 440 -13.41 -9.95 -14.93
CA HIS A 440 -14.44 -10.68 -14.20
C HIS A 440 -15.38 -11.36 -15.20
N ILE A 441 -15.52 -12.67 -15.09
CA ILE A 441 -16.18 -13.51 -16.09
C ILE A 441 -17.15 -14.48 -15.40
N SER A 442 -18.37 -14.58 -15.92
CA SER A 442 -19.39 -15.55 -15.53
C SER A 442 -20.26 -15.86 -16.75
N GLU A 443 -20.63 -17.13 -16.96
CA GLU A 443 -21.69 -17.44 -17.91
C GLU A 443 -23.03 -17.11 -17.25
N ILE A 444 -23.79 -16.19 -17.84
CA ILE A 444 -25.06 -15.72 -17.28
C ILE A 444 -26.27 -16.21 -18.09
N LEU A 445 -26.03 -16.89 -19.21
CA LEU A 445 -27.04 -17.57 -20.00
C LEU A 445 -27.07 -19.06 -19.67
N ASP A 446 -28.26 -19.59 -19.40
CA ASP A 446 -28.41 -21.02 -19.19
C ASP A 446 -28.24 -21.77 -20.52
N LEU A 447 -27.07 -22.38 -20.71
CA LEU A 447 -26.76 -23.21 -21.86
C LEU A 447 -27.13 -24.68 -21.64
N SER A 448 -27.65 -25.05 -20.46
CA SER A 448 -28.00 -26.43 -20.15
C SER A 448 -29.12 -26.93 -21.06
N GLY A 449 -28.95 -28.15 -21.58
CA GLY A 449 -29.89 -28.72 -22.55
C GLY A 449 -29.82 -28.12 -23.96
N THR A 450 -28.87 -27.21 -24.23
CA THR A 450 -28.56 -26.71 -25.57
C THR A 450 -27.33 -27.43 -26.14
N ASN A 451 -27.16 -27.39 -27.46
CA ASN A 451 -25.90 -27.78 -28.12
C ASN A 451 -24.93 -26.59 -28.22
N GLN A 452 -25.11 -25.56 -27.39
CA GLN A 452 -24.28 -24.37 -27.40
C GLN A 452 -23.16 -24.48 -26.35
N SER A 453 -22.01 -23.91 -26.67
CA SER A 453 -20.85 -23.84 -25.79
C SER A 453 -20.11 -22.52 -25.97
N ARG A 454 -19.45 -22.07 -24.91
CA ARG A 454 -18.59 -20.88 -24.91
C ARG A 454 -17.20 -21.23 -24.43
N GLN A 455 -16.24 -21.21 -25.34
CA GLN A 455 -14.83 -21.44 -25.04
C GLN A 455 -13.97 -20.42 -25.78
N PHE A 456 -13.04 -19.78 -25.08
CA PHE A 456 -12.19 -18.76 -25.68
C PHE A 456 -10.80 -18.70 -25.03
N ASN A 457 -9.85 -18.18 -25.79
CA ASN A 457 -8.54 -17.79 -25.30
C ASN A 457 -8.53 -16.30 -24.97
N ILE A 458 -7.68 -15.90 -24.03
CA ILE A 458 -7.42 -14.49 -23.74
C ILE A 458 -6.01 -14.16 -24.21
N TYR A 459 -5.84 -13.01 -24.85
CA TYR A 459 -4.55 -12.51 -25.30
C TYR A 459 -4.34 -11.09 -24.78
N VAL A 460 -3.08 -10.76 -24.52
CA VAL A 460 -2.61 -9.40 -24.25
C VAL A 460 -1.61 -9.04 -25.34
N ASN A 461 -1.92 -8.01 -26.13
CA ASN A 461 -1.09 -7.56 -27.25
C ASN A 461 -0.73 -8.69 -28.22
N GLY A 462 -1.67 -9.59 -28.49
CA GLY A 462 -1.49 -10.76 -29.38
C GLY A 462 -0.79 -11.96 -28.74
N PHE A 463 -0.31 -11.86 -27.50
CA PHE A 463 0.30 -12.97 -26.78
C PHE A 463 -0.72 -13.67 -25.88
N ARG A 464 -0.82 -15.00 -25.98
CA ARG A 464 -1.79 -15.79 -25.21
C ARG A 464 -1.53 -15.66 -23.71
N TRP A 465 -2.52 -15.18 -22.97
CA TRP A 465 -2.45 -14.92 -21.54
C TRP A 465 -2.75 -16.20 -20.76
N LEU A 466 -1.87 -16.58 -19.83
CA LEU A 466 -1.93 -17.75 -18.93
C LEU A 466 -1.98 -19.15 -19.60
N GLY A 467 -2.17 -19.23 -20.92
CA GLY A 467 -2.16 -20.51 -21.64
C GLY A 467 -3.36 -21.43 -21.35
N VAL A 468 -4.36 -20.94 -20.61
CA VAL A 468 -5.58 -21.66 -20.24
C VAL A 468 -6.70 -21.34 -21.24
N ILE A 469 -7.57 -22.32 -21.51
CA ILE A 469 -8.81 -22.11 -22.26
C ILE A 469 -9.90 -21.75 -21.25
N MET A 470 -10.55 -20.61 -21.44
CA MET A 470 -11.66 -20.20 -20.59
C MET A 470 -12.93 -20.92 -21.00
N THR A 471 -13.61 -21.53 -20.03
CA THR A 471 -14.96 -22.11 -20.16
C THR A 471 -15.77 -21.63 -18.96
N PRO A 472 -16.41 -20.44 -19.04
CA PRO A 472 -17.11 -19.86 -17.90
C PRO A 472 -18.24 -20.76 -17.40
N GLU A 473 -18.36 -20.91 -16.09
CA GLU A 473 -19.42 -21.70 -15.46
C GLU A 473 -20.70 -20.86 -15.28
N TYR A 474 -21.86 -21.51 -15.42
CA TYR A 474 -23.15 -20.83 -15.31
C TYR A 474 -23.39 -20.30 -13.89
N LEU A 475 -23.61 -18.99 -13.78
CA LEU A 475 -23.84 -18.23 -12.54
C LEU A 475 -22.73 -18.37 -11.49
N GLN A 476 -21.49 -18.59 -11.93
CA GLN A 476 -20.31 -18.58 -11.05
C GLN A 476 -19.32 -17.51 -11.48
N SER A 477 -18.94 -16.66 -10.54
CA SER A 477 -17.96 -15.59 -10.74
C SER A 477 -16.55 -16.16 -10.75
N ASP A 478 -15.85 -15.98 -11.87
CA ASP A 478 -14.43 -16.26 -12.03
C ASP A 478 -13.67 -14.98 -12.40
N SER A 479 -12.35 -14.99 -12.20
CA SER A 479 -11.49 -13.84 -12.46
C SER A 479 -10.17 -14.23 -13.09
N VAL A 480 -9.81 -13.55 -14.19
CA VAL A 480 -8.50 -13.68 -14.83
C VAL A 480 -7.68 -12.42 -14.57
N TYR A 481 -6.48 -12.57 -14.01
CA TYR A 481 -5.66 -11.45 -13.58
C TYR A 481 -4.17 -11.76 -13.65
N ASN A 482 -3.35 -10.70 -13.63
CA ASN A 482 -1.89 -10.78 -13.54
C ASN A 482 -1.40 -10.28 -12.18
N LEU A 483 -0.41 -10.98 -11.60
CA LEU A 483 0.26 -10.57 -10.35
C LEU A 483 1.47 -9.66 -10.60
N VAL A 484 2.09 -9.84 -11.76
CA VAL A 484 3.21 -9.05 -12.28
C VAL A 484 2.66 -8.13 -13.36
N THR A 485 3.11 -6.88 -13.38
CA THR A 485 2.62 -5.86 -14.30
C THR A 485 2.86 -6.26 -15.76
N LEU A 486 1.92 -5.85 -16.62
CA LEU A 486 2.07 -6.04 -18.06
C LEU A 486 3.33 -5.31 -18.55
N PRO A 487 4.09 -5.90 -19.50
CA PRO A 487 5.24 -5.22 -20.10
C PRO A 487 4.83 -3.88 -20.72
N SER A 488 5.77 -2.94 -20.78
CA SER A 488 5.54 -1.66 -21.45
C SER A 488 5.23 -1.87 -22.93
N SER A 489 4.18 -1.21 -23.42
CA SER A 489 3.72 -1.28 -24.80
C SER A 489 3.22 0.10 -25.26
N PRO A 490 3.36 0.49 -26.53
CA PRO A 490 2.80 1.75 -27.05
C PRO A 490 1.27 1.77 -27.06
N THR A 491 0.65 0.59 -27.10
CA THR A 491 -0.80 0.39 -27.00
C THR A 491 -1.06 -0.89 -26.25
N TYR A 492 -2.17 -0.96 -25.52
CA TYR A 492 -2.60 -2.19 -24.88
C TYR A 492 -3.91 -2.66 -25.48
N ASN A 493 -3.99 -3.96 -25.69
CA ASN A 493 -5.17 -4.60 -26.23
C ASN A 493 -5.34 -5.97 -25.56
N ILE A 494 -6.46 -6.13 -24.87
CA ILE A 494 -6.93 -7.43 -24.43
C ILE A 494 -7.95 -7.93 -25.44
N SER A 495 -7.65 -9.09 -26.06
CA SER A 495 -8.61 -9.79 -26.91
C SER A 495 -9.03 -11.11 -26.25
N LEU A 496 -10.33 -11.33 -26.17
CA LEU A 496 -10.91 -12.64 -25.92
C LEU A 496 -11.30 -13.19 -27.28
N GLU A 497 -10.85 -14.39 -27.63
CA GLU A 497 -11.06 -14.99 -28.96
C GLU A 497 -11.69 -16.36 -28.84
N ALA A 498 -12.90 -16.51 -29.40
CA ALA A 498 -13.60 -17.78 -29.42
C ALA A 498 -12.78 -18.85 -30.12
N LEU A 499 -12.78 -20.05 -29.54
CA LEU A 499 -12.20 -21.22 -30.19
C LEU A 499 -13.08 -21.67 -31.36
N SER A 500 -12.48 -22.35 -32.33
CA SER A 500 -13.19 -22.90 -33.50
C SER A 500 -14.32 -23.87 -33.17
N ASN A 501 -14.26 -24.53 -32.01
CA ASN A 501 -15.29 -25.45 -31.50
C ASN A 501 -16.33 -24.76 -30.61
N SER A 502 -16.15 -23.49 -30.28
CA SER A 502 -17.11 -22.69 -29.51
C SER A 502 -18.24 -22.24 -30.43
N THR A 503 -19.49 -22.45 -30.01
CA THR A 503 -20.65 -22.02 -30.81
C THR A 503 -21.07 -20.59 -30.50
N LEU A 504 -20.69 -20.07 -29.33
CA LEU A 504 -20.98 -18.72 -28.87
C LEU A 504 -19.69 -17.88 -28.84
N PRO A 505 -19.78 -16.55 -29.04
CA PRO A 505 -18.63 -15.67 -28.94
C PRO A 505 -18.18 -15.52 -27.47
N PRO A 506 -17.07 -14.83 -27.16
CA PRO A 506 -16.66 -14.60 -25.77
C PRO A 506 -17.66 -13.73 -24.98
N ILE A 507 -17.59 -13.82 -23.65
CA ILE A 507 -18.42 -13.03 -22.71
C ILE A 507 -17.51 -12.40 -21.65
N LEU A 508 -17.86 -11.20 -21.20
CA LEU A 508 -17.15 -10.50 -20.12
C LEU A 508 -18.12 -9.64 -19.31
N ASN A 509 -18.03 -9.71 -17.99
CA ASN A 509 -18.98 -9.05 -17.07
C ASN A 509 -18.42 -7.73 -16.57
N ALA A 510 -17.15 -7.74 -16.14
CA ALA A 510 -16.52 -6.56 -15.56
C ALA A 510 -15.02 -6.50 -15.83
N PHE A 511 -14.46 -5.31 -15.68
CA PHE A 511 -13.04 -5.03 -15.96
C PHE A 511 -12.47 -4.08 -14.92
N GLU A 512 -11.29 -4.39 -14.40
CA GLU A 512 -10.53 -3.47 -13.57
C GLU A 512 -9.11 -3.28 -14.09
N LEU A 513 -8.64 -2.03 -14.05
CA LEU A 513 -7.31 -1.63 -14.48
C LEU A 513 -6.64 -0.81 -13.39
N TYR A 514 -5.46 -1.24 -13.00
CA TYR A 514 -4.62 -0.59 -12.00
C TYR A 514 -3.23 -0.30 -12.54
N VAL A 515 -2.61 0.74 -12.00
CA VAL A 515 -1.17 0.95 -12.02
C VAL A 515 -0.62 0.76 -10.62
N THR A 516 0.69 0.50 -10.51
CA THR A 516 1.32 0.24 -9.22
C THR A 516 2.00 1.48 -8.67
N MET A 517 1.69 1.84 -7.43
CA MET A 517 2.47 2.79 -6.64
C MET A 517 3.50 2.01 -5.83
N SER A 518 4.79 2.36 -5.97
CA SER A 518 5.86 1.78 -5.18
C SER A 518 5.95 2.46 -3.81
N ASN A 519 5.81 1.68 -2.75
CA ASN A 519 5.91 2.18 -1.37
C ASN A 519 7.36 2.07 -0.87
N THR A 520 8.31 2.58 -1.66
CA THR A 520 9.75 2.45 -1.38
C THR A 520 10.36 3.68 -0.73
N SER A 521 9.64 4.80 -0.66
CA SER A 521 10.09 5.96 0.10
C SER A 521 10.17 5.59 1.58
N VAL A 522 11.33 5.87 2.19
CA VAL A 522 11.57 5.54 3.59
C VAL A 522 11.05 6.69 4.46
N PRO A 523 10.09 6.45 5.37
CA PRO A 523 9.62 7.47 6.30
C PRO A 523 10.68 7.78 7.37
N SER A 524 10.50 8.90 8.06
CA SER A 524 11.29 9.26 9.23
C SER A 524 11.24 8.16 10.28
N ASP A 525 12.27 8.10 11.12
CA ASP A 525 12.29 7.15 12.24
C ASP A 525 11.09 7.37 13.16
N ALA A 526 10.37 6.29 13.45
CA ALA A 526 9.11 6.36 14.19
C ALA A 526 9.28 7.03 15.57
N GLY A 527 10.42 6.82 16.24
CA GLY A 527 10.70 7.47 17.52
C GLY A 527 10.90 8.98 17.38
N ASP A 528 11.52 9.42 16.29
CA ASP A 528 11.63 10.84 15.98
C ASP A 528 10.26 11.43 15.60
N VAL A 529 9.43 10.71 14.83
CA VAL A 529 8.03 11.12 14.51
C VAL A 529 7.20 11.30 15.77
N ASP A 530 7.24 10.33 16.70
CA ASP A 530 6.52 10.39 17.97
C ASP A 530 6.98 11.57 18.83
N ALA A 531 8.30 11.77 18.93
CA ALA A 531 8.89 12.88 19.67
C ALA A 531 8.46 14.23 19.10
N MET A 532 8.56 14.39 17.77
CA MET A 532 8.19 15.60 17.06
C MET A 532 6.69 15.90 17.16
N THR A 533 5.84 14.87 17.08
CA THR A 533 4.38 14.99 17.28
C THR A 533 4.09 15.47 18.70
N ALA A 534 4.71 14.88 19.72
CA ALA A 534 4.53 15.29 21.11
C ALA A 534 5.01 16.72 21.38
N ILE A 535 6.12 17.15 20.76
CA ILE A 535 6.62 18.53 20.84
C ILE A 535 5.63 19.49 20.18
N LYS A 536 5.16 19.18 18.97
CA LYS A 536 4.16 19.98 18.24
C LYS A 536 2.92 20.20 19.09
N GLU A 537 2.37 19.14 19.66
CA GLU A 537 1.16 19.18 20.50
C GLU A 537 1.38 19.95 21.80
N ARG A 538 2.50 19.69 22.50
CA ARG A 538 2.80 20.30 23.80
C ARG A 538 2.85 21.82 23.74
N TYR A 539 3.41 22.35 22.66
CA TYR A 539 3.61 23.79 22.48
C TYR A 539 2.67 24.42 21.44
N ARG A 540 1.77 23.63 20.83
CA ARG A 540 0.82 24.08 19.79
C ARG A 540 1.51 24.82 18.64
N ILE A 541 2.58 24.22 18.12
CA ILE A 541 3.42 24.83 17.08
C ILE A 541 2.65 24.89 15.77
N GLN A 542 2.54 26.10 15.21
CA GLN A 542 1.90 26.37 13.91
C GLN A 542 2.97 26.77 12.89
N ARG A 543 3.47 25.78 12.16
CA ARG A 543 4.44 25.91 11.04
C ARG A 543 3.97 25.00 9.89
N ASN A 544 4.80 24.77 8.88
CA ASN A 544 4.59 23.72 7.86
C ASN A 544 4.66 22.27 8.43
N TRP A 545 4.49 22.08 9.73
CA TRP A 545 4.64 20.81 10.44
C TRP A 545 3.44 19.89 10.20
N MET A 546 3.35 19.36 8.99
CA MET A 546 2.30 18.48 8.50
C MET A 546 2.89 17.23 7.86
N GLY A 547 2.33 16.07 8.16
CA GLY A 547 2.81 14.78 7.64
C GLY A 547 4.07 14.28 8.31
N ASP A 548 4.97 13.69 7.54
CA ASP A 548 6.25 13.17 8.02
C ASP A 548 7.29 14.32 8.16
N PRO A 549 8.07 14.37 9.26
CA PRO A 549 8.93 15.51 9.58
C PRO A 549 10.15 15.69 8.66
N CYS A 550 10.72 14.60 8.13
CA CYS A 550 11.92 14.65 7.29
C CYS A 550 11.69 14.17 5.85
N SER A 551 10.61 13.43 5.58
CA SER A 551 10.46 12.67 4.35
C SER A 551 9.21 13.07 3.56
N PRO A 552 9.31 13.24 2.23
CA PRO A 552 10.56 13.31 1.46
C PRO A 552 11.36 14.59 1.81
N SER A 553 12.64 14.61 1.42
CA SER A 553 13.58 15.70 1.72
C SER A 553 13.16 17.08 1.21
N ASP A 554 12.24 17.12 0.24
CA ASP A 554 11.73 18.38 -0.32
C ASP A 554 10.68 19.04 0.58
N PHE A 555 10.12 18.31 1.55
CA PHE A 555 9.04 18.76 2.43
C PHE A 555 9.39 18.68 3.93
N VAL A 556 10.68 18.83 4.25
CA VAL A 556 11.16 18.87 5.63
C VAL A 556 10.49 19.99 6.41
N TRP A 557 10.12 19.70 7.65
CA TRP A 557 9.53 20.69 8.54
C TRP A 557 10.48 21.84 8.86
N ASP A 558 9.93 23.05 8.91
CA ASP A 558 10.67 24.29 9.11
C ASP A 558 11.36 24.28 10.48
N GLY A 559 12.67 24.55 10.45
CA GLY A 559 13.54 24.49 11.62
C GLY A 559 14.16 23.12 11.86
N LEU A 560 13.87 22.11 11.03
CA LEU A 560 14.55 20.80 11.10
C LEU A 560 15.73 20.72 10.13
N ASN A 561 16.73 19.95 10.54
CA ASN A 561 17.67 19.32 9.62
C ASN A 561 17.69 17.82 9.88
N CYS A 562 17.62 17.03 8.82
CA CYS A 562 17.55 15.58 8.92
C CYS A 562 18.75 14.95 8.22
N ASN A 563 19.21 13.81 8.74
CA ASN A 563 20.16 13.00 8.02
C ASN A 563 19.43 12.06 7.06
N TYR A 564 20.03 11.82 5.90
CA TYR A 564 19.53 10.87 4.92
C TYR A 564 20.62 9.85 4.65
N SER A 565 20.32 8.59 4.96
CA SER A 565 21.18 7.46 4.61
C SER A 565 20.41 6.55 3.67
N LEU A 566 21.07 6.02 2.64
CA LEU A 566 20.45 5.26 1.54
C LEU A 566 19.65 4.01 1.97
N SER A 567 19.72 3.59 3.23
CA SER A 567 19.02 2.39 3.72
C SER A 567 18.48 2.53 5.15
N ASN A 568 18.49 3.74 5.74
CA ASN A 568 17.97 3.97 7.08
C ASN A 568 16.90 5.06 7.04
N SER A 569 15.94 4.96 7.95
CA SER A 569 14.97 6.03 8.19
C SER A 569 15.67 7.35 8.50
N PRO A 570 15.26 8.46 7.88
CA PRO A 570 15.80 9.77 8.19
C PRO A 570 15.63 10.10 9.68
N ARG A 571 16.68 10.68 10.27
CA ARG A 571 16.71 11.08 11.68
C ARG A 571 16.84 12.58 11.82
N VAL A 572 16.15 13.16 12.79
CA VAL A 572 16.28 14.58 13.13
C VAL A 572 17.63 14.83 13.79
N THR A 573 18.43 15.70 13.19
CA THR A 573 19.79 16.04 13.67
C THR A 573 19.90 17.49 14.13
N ALA A 574 19.01 18.37 13.68
CA ALA A 574 18.90 19.73 14.18
C ALA A 574 17.43 20.11 14.35
N LEU A 575 17.11 20.83 15.43
CA LEU A 575 15.79 21.41 15.68
C LEU A 575 15.96 22.83 16.20
N SER A 576 15.48 23.82 15.44
CA SER A 576 15.38 25.21 15.86
C SER A 576 13.93 25.63 16.07
N LEU A 577 13.61 25.94 17.32
CA LEU A 577 12.38 26.59 17.76
C LEU A 577 12.68 27.96 18.39
N SER A 578 13.79 28.59 18.00
CA SER A 578 14.08 29.96 18.43
C SER A 578 12.91 30.88 18.11
N SER A 579 12.59 31.79 19.02
CA SER A 579 11.56 32.82 18.84
C SER A 579 10.17 32.26 18.45
N SER A 580 9.83 31.06 18.89
CA SER A 580 8.58 30.38 18.54
C SER A 580 7.44 30.62 19.55
N GLY A 581 7.64 31.56 20.48
CA GLY A 581 6.65 31.87 21.51
C GLY A 581 6.38 30.71 22.47
N LEU A 582 7.33 29.78 22.63
CA LEU A 582 7.15 28.63 23.51
C LEU A 582 7.00 29.09 24.95
N THR A 583 6.10 28.47 25.70
CA THR A 583 5.82 28.76 27.12
C THR A 583 5.78 27.47 27.95
N GLY A 584 5.98 27.61 29.26
CA GLY A 584 6.03 26.48 30.20
C GLY A 584 7.38 25.75 30.18
N GLU A 585 7.39 24.54 30.73
CA GLU A 585 8.63 23.77 30.90
C GLU A 585 9.09 23.08 29.62
N ILE A 586 10.40 22.81 29.52
CA ILE A 586 11.00 21.99 28.47
C ILE A 586 10.54 20.54 28.66
N THR A 587 9.88 19.95 27.67
CA THR A 587 9.40 18.57 27.74
C THR A 587 10.54 17.57 27.55
N LYS A 588 10.46 16.41 28.22
CA LYS A 588 11.37 15.28 28.00
C LYS A 588 11.32 14.72 26.58
N SER A 589 10.29 15.02 25.79
CA SER A 589 10.16 14.55 24.40
C SER A 589 11.34 14.98 23.52
N PHE A 590 11.99 16.11 23.82
CA PHE A 590 13.23 16.51 23.13
C PHE A 590 14.36 15.49 23.31
N ALA A 591 14.42 14.80 24.45
CA ALA A 591 15.43 13.77 24.71
C ALA A 591 15.20 12.46 23.94
N SER A 592 14.01 12.27 23.34
CA SER A 592 13.73 11.12 22.48
C SER A 592 14.39 11.21 21.10
N LEU A 593 14.78 12.43 20.68
CA LEU A 593 15.50 12.69 19.42
C LEU A 593 16.98 12.26 19.55
N SER A 594 17.24 10.96 19.64
CA SER A 594 18.57 10.40 19.99
C SER A 594 19.70 10.76 19.01
N ALA A 595 19.38 11.16 17.79
CA ALA A 595 20.34 11.61 16.77
C ALA A 595 20.57 13.14 16.78
N LEU A 596 19.89 13.89 17.65
CA LEU A 596 19.94 15.35 17.70
C LEU A 596 21.34 15.84 18.07
N GLN A 597 21.87 16.76 17.27
CA GLN A 597 23.17 17.38 17.42
C GLN A 597 23.07 18.87 17.77
N TYR A 598 21.99 19.51 17.32
CA TYR A 598 21.69 20.91 17.53
C TYR A 598 20.25 21.08 18.00
N LEU A 599 20.07 21.69 19.17
CA LEU A 599 18.76 22.12 19.66
C LEU A 599 18.85 23.61 19.95
N ASP A 600 17.91 24.40 19.44
CA ASP A 600 17.84 25.82 19.73
C ASP A 600 16.44 26.19 20.20
N LEU A 601 16.34 26.52 21.49
CA LEU A 601 15.13 26.96 22.17
C LEU A 601 15.22 28.43 22.60
N SER A 602 16.20 29.18 22.10
CA SER A 602 16.47 30.55 22.52
C SER A 602 15.31 31.52 22.18
N TYR A 603 15.29 32.68 22.85
CA TYR A 603 14.25 33.71 22.63
C TYR A 603 12.80 33.21 22.78
N ASN A 604 12.58 32.27 23.70
CA ASN A 604 11.24 31.83 24.12
C ASN A 604 10.96 32.23 25.57
N ASN A 605 9.72 32.05 26.01
CA ASN A 605 9.29 32.34 27.38
C ASN A 605 9.11 31.03 28.18
N LEU A 606 10.10 30.14 28.04
CA LEU A 606 10.15 28.86 28.75
C LEU A 606 10.47 29.09 30.24
N THR A 607 9.91 28.27 31.10
CA THR A 607 10.10 28.31 32.55
C THR A 607 10.58 26.95 33.08
N GLY A 608 10.90 26.86 34.37
CA GLY A 608 11.36 25.62 34.99
C GLY A 608 12.84 25.32 34.73
N SER A 609 13.27 24.12 35.12
CA SER A 609 14.65 23.65 34.96
C SER A 609 14.86 22.98 33.60
N ILE A 610 16.10 23.00 33.12
CA ILE A 610 16.51 22.17 31.98
C ILE A 610 16.40 20.69 32.41
N PRO A 611 15.65 19.83 31.69
CA PRO A 611 15.46 18.44 32.07
C PRO A 611 16.78 17.66 32.00
N ASP A 612 17.07 16.89 33.05
CA ASP A 612 18.24 16.00 33.11
C ASP A 612 18.23 14.97 31.95
N ASP A 613 17.06 14.62 31.42
CA ASP A 613 16.91 13.74 30.27
C ASP A 613 17.67 14.25 29.02
N LEU A 614 17.83 15.57 28.86
CA LEU A 614 18.60 16.14 27.76
C LEU A 614 20.09 15.78 27.85
N ALA A 615 20.61 15.52 29.05
CA ALA A 615 21.98 15.04 29.22
C ALA A 615 22.21 13.64 28.64
N ASN A 616 21.14 12.87 28.39
CA ASN A 616 21.22 11.55 27.75
C ASN A 616 21.42 11.62 26.22
N LEU A 617 21.29 12.81 25.60
CA LEU A 617 21.52 13.01 24.18
C LEU A 617 23.02 13.01 23.86
N SER A 618 23.61 11.81 23.73
CA SER A 618 25.05 11.63 23.47
C SER A 618 25.56 12.27 22.16
N SER A 619 24.67 12.56 21.21
CA SER A 619 24.99 13.23 19.94
C SER A 619 24.93 14.75 20.02
N LEU A 620 24.36 15.33 21.08
CA LEU A 620 24.11 16.76 21.22
C LEU A 620 25.42 17.52 21.39
N ARG A 621 25.63 18.53 20.55
CA ARG A 621 26.85 19.34 20.53
C ARG A 621 26.58 20.79 20.90
N LEU A 622 25.38 21.28 20.63
CA LEU A 622 24.98 22.65 20.84
C LEU A 622 23.51 22.69 21.26
N LEU A 623 23.24 23.40 22.36
CA LEU A 623 21.96 23.59 23.03
C LEU A 623 21.70 25.07 23.28
#